data_AF-A0A8S3V352-F1
#
_entry.id   AF-A0A8S3V352-F1
#
_cell.length_a   1.000
_cell.length_b   1.000
_cell.length_c   1.000
_cell.angle_alpha   90.00
_cell.angle_beta   90.00
_cell.angle_gamma   90.00
#
_symmetry.space_group_name_H-M   'P 1'
#
loop_
_entity.id
_entity.type
_entity.pdbx_description
1 polymer ?
#
loop_
_entity_poly.entity_id
_entity_poly.type
_entity_poly.pdbx_seq_one_letter_code
_entity_poly.pdbx_strand_id
1 'polypeptide(L)'
;MEEIRKIYMHLKGKKPARSWEIINESINKEPFDIKVKALHDWKKSTVHASFQHLQQSMKEEDIDLHILCQISREFQKEFDQSKEKLLIRPSSTITKLLPDHIGIQTFQLGIELGLSVVKMQHIAMNHVTNLRGQTEEVLNTWRTLPEATYEVLVNALHRLDLSSVLSYITYEEALEEILKVGLERKVEVGLEEQIEVELEDLVEVELEEQIEIGLGEQVKERIIQDIEISQILDYMMSHLVISSDDRRRIEQHAGQDDQNKALLEVVKKRGESTYTVFVDALRISGYTDLADELKRDSHEEGSNEALEPPPNEGLSEWNVPVYKVRLQKNYSNIVHCINHENIVDHLISCDILTIADSQMINACPAQIQKNRKLMDILLHGSEKGFIEFLKSIREDSVTTELAEEIESTLVTSRDISIMQGCYK
;
A
#
# COMPACT_ATOMS: atom_id res chain seq x y z
N MET A 1 18.28 -3.80 -3.36
CA MET A 1 19.15 -4.80 -4.05
C MET A 1 20.65 -4.45 -3.96
N GLU A 2 21.07 -3.21 -4.23
CA GLU A 2 22.50 -2.82 -4.24
C GLU A 2 23.16 -2.85 -2.84
N GLU A 3 22.41 -2.56 -1.77
CA GLU A 3 22.91 -2.65 -0.39
C GLU A 3 23.13 -4.09 0.09
N ILE A 4 22.22 -5.01 -0.28
CA ILE A 4 22.35 -6.45 -0.02
C ILE A 4 23.58 -7.01 -0.74
N ARG A 5 23.87 -6.53 -1.95
CA ARG A 5 25.07 -6.89 -2.71
C ARG A 5 26.35 -6.35 -2.07
N LYS A 6 26.33 -5.13 -1.52
CA LYS A 6 27.45 -4.54 -0.75
C LYS A 6 27.73 -5.33 0.53
N ILE A 7 26.70 -5.73 1.27
CA ILE A 7 26.82 -6.57 2.48
C ILE A 7 27.39 -7.94 2.12
N TYR A 8 26.87 -8.60 1.08
CA TYR A 8 27.36 -9.89 0.60
C TYR A 8 28.84 -9.83 0.15
N MET A 9 29.24 -8.77 -0.55
CA MET A 9 30.63 -8.56 -0.95
C MET A 9 31.56 -8.22 0.24
N HIS A 10 31.04 -7.52 1.27
CA HIS A 10 31.79 -7.22 2.48
C HIS A 10 32.08 -8.49 3.31
N LEU A 11 31.12 -9.43 3.35
CA LEU A 11 31.25 -10.72 4.02
C LEU A 11 32.18 -11.69 3.27
N LYS A 12 32.24 -11.61 1.94
CA LYS A 12 33.09 -12.46 1.08
C LYS A 12 34.59 -12.15 1.21
N GLY A 13 34.97 -10.98 1.73
CA GLY A 13 36.34 -10.46 1.73
C GLY A 13 37.22 -10.77 2.95
N LYS A 14 36.67 -11.30 4.06
CA LYS A 14 37.44 -11.56 5.29
C LYS A 14 37.50 -13.06 5.60
N LYS A 15 38.72 -13.59 5.76
CA LYS A 15 39.00 -15.02 6.02
C LYS A 15 38.19 -15.52 7.22
N PRO A 16 37.22 -16.42 7.01
CA PRO A 16 36.50 -17.08 8.09
C PRO A 16 37.43 -18.16 8.62
N ALA A 17 38.08 -17.90 9.74
CA ALA A 17 38.81 -18.95 10.45
C ALA A 17 37.80 -19.88 11.12
N ARG A 18 37.23 -20.76 10.29
CA ARG A 18 36.91 -22.16 10.55
C ARG A 18 36.02 -22.44 11.77
N SER A 19 34.71 -22.53 11.53
CA SER A 19 33.88 -23.67 11.98
C SER A 19 32.37 -23.46 11.78
N TRP A 20 31.91 -22.68 10.80
CA TRP A 20 30.46 -22.62 10.50
C TRP A 20 29.90 -23.96 10.01
N GLU A 21 30.76 -24.83 9.46
CA GLU A 21 30.40 -26.20 9.04
C GLU A 21 30.12 -27.15 10.22
N ILE A 22 30.61 -26.85 11.43
CA ILE A 22 30.28 -27.65 12.64
C ILE A 22 28.94 -27.22 13.24
N ILE A 23 28.52 -25.97 12.99
CA ILE A 23 27.27 -25.42 13.51
C ILE A 23 26.07 -25.98 12.74
N ASN A 24 26.23 -26.26 11.44
CA ASN A 24 25.12 -26.70 10.60
C ASN A 24 24.75 -28.19 10.77
N GLU A 25 25.66 -29.05 11.25
CA GLU A 25 25.39 -30.49 11.41
C GLU A 25 24.74 -30.87 12.75
N SER A 26 24.49 -29.92 13.68
CA SER A 26 24.05 -30.25 15.05
C SER A 26 22.80 -29.53 15.56
N ILE A 27 22.11 -28.74 14.73
CA ILE A 27 20.96 -27.96 15.21
C ILE A 27 19.67 -28.74 15.00
N ASN A 28 19.35 -29.51 16.04
CA ASN A 28 18.02 -29.93 16.41
C ASN A 28 17.76 -29.49 17.86
N LYS A 29 18.03 -28.21 18.18
CA LYS A 29 18.03 -27.69 19.56
C LYS A 29 17.49 -26.27 19.70
N GLU A 30 16.82 -26.04 20.83
CA GLU A 30 16.13 -24.81 21.18
C GLU A 30 17.05 -23.57 21.25
N PRO A 31 16.50 -22.36 21.00
CA PRO A 31 17.22 -21.07 21.01
C PRO A 31 18.07 -20.80 22.26
N PHE A 32 17.72 -21.42 23.39
CA PHE A 32 18.46 -21.31 24.65
C PHE A 32 19.88 -21.91 24.55
N ASP A 33 20.06 -23.03 23.84
CA ASP A 33 21.36 -23.72 23.72
C ASP A 33 22.35 -22.90 22.87
N ILE A 34 21.86 -22.09 21.93
CA ILE A 34 22.68 -21.18 21.12
C ILE A 34 23.19 -20.01 21.98
N LYS A 35 22.32 -19.40 22.78
CA LYS A 35 22.67 -18.30 23.70
C LYS A 35 23.72 -18.74 24.73
N VAL A 36 23.60 -19.97 25.26
CA VAL A 36 24.55 -20.53 26.23
C VAL A 36 25.91 -20.86 25.59
N LYS A 37 25.93 -21.36 24.35
CA LYS A 37 27.17 -21.66 23.62
C LYS A 37 27.93 -20.39 23.23
N ALA A 38 27.24 -19.35 22.77
CA ALA A 38 27.83 -18.04 22.48
C ALA A 38 28.48 -17.42 23.73
N LEU A 39 27.81 -17.49 24.89
CA LEU A 39 28.34 -17.05 26.19
C LEU A 39 29.59 -17.82 26.62
N HIS A 40 29.60 -19.14 26.38
CA HIS A 40 30.75 -20.00 26.68
C HIS A 40 31.96 -19.67 25.80
N ASP A 41 31.76 -19.47 24.49
CA ASP A 41 32.84 -19.19 23.55
C ASP A 41 33.38 -17.74 23.68
N TRP A 42 32.52 -16.79 24.07
CA TRP A 42 32.93 -15.44 24.48
C TRP A 42 33.86 -15.47 25.72
N LYS A 43 33.46 -16.21 26.77
CA LYS A 43 34.25 -16.37 28.00
C LYS A 43 35.62 -17.04 27.73
N LYS A 44 35.69 -17.88 26.70
CA LYS A 44 36.89 -18.66 26.36
C LYS A 44 37.86 -17.90 25.44
N SER A 45 37.37 -16.93 24.67
CA SER A 45 38.14 -16.30 23.58
C SER A 45 38.87 -15.01 23.97
N THR A 46 38.60 -14.38 25.12
CA THR A 46 39.28 -13.10 25.45
C THR A 46 39.55 -12.91 26.94
N VAL A 47 40.76 -12.40 27.23
CA VAL A 47 41.21 -12.10 28.61
C VAL A 47 40.56 -10.83 29.17
N HIS A 48 39.92 -9.96 28.36
CA HIS A 48 39.35 -8.68 28.83
C HIS A 48 38.14 -8.15 28.04
N ALA A 49 37.11 -8.95 27.74
CA ALA A 49 35.85 -8.39 27.25
C ALA A 49 34.95 -7.97 28.43
N SER A 50 34.53 -6.70 28.46
CA SER A 50 33.61 -6.20 29.51
C SER A 50 32.18 -6.72 29.27
N PHE A 51 31.40 -6.88 30.34
CA PHE A 51 30.01 -7.34 30.28
C PHE A 51 29.12 -6.46 29.37
N GLN A 52 29.44 -5.17 29.23
CA GLN A 52 28.77 -4.25 28.30
C GLN A 52 28.94 -4.66 26.83
N HIS A 53 30.12 -5.14 26.42
CA HIS A 53 30.32 -5.60 25.04
C HIS A 53 29.51 -6.87 24.75
N LEU A 54 29.42 -7.79 25.73
CA LEU A 54 28.57 -8.97 25.60
C LEU A 54 27.09 -8.58 25.47
N GLN A 55 26.61 -7.64 26.29
CA GLN A 55 25.24 -7.15 26.22
C GLN A 55 24.91 -6.50 24.87
N GLN A 56 25.86 -5.76 24.30
CA GLN A 56 25.69 -5.12 23.01
C GLN A 56 25.63 -6.15 21.87
N SER A 57 26.55 -7.12 21.85
CA SER A 57 26.53 -8.19 20.84
C SER A 57 25.29 -9.08 20.93
N MET A 58 24.81 -9.37 22.15
CA MET A 58 23.56 -10.13 22.33
C MET A 58 22.32 -9.36 21.84
N LYS A 59 22.32 -8.02 21.93
CA LYS A 59 21.25 -7.18 21.39
C LYS A 59 21.27 -7.14 19.87
N GLU A 60 22.45 -7.08 19.26
CA GLU A 60 22.62 -7.08 17.80
C GLU A 60 22.16 -8.43 17.21
N GLU A 61 22.49 -9.56 17.85
CA GLU A 61 21.99 -10.88 17.42
C GLU A 61 20.47 -11.05 17.58
N ASP A 62 19.84 -10.51 18.62
CA ASP A 62 18.37 -10.55 18.78
C ASP A 62 17.67 -9.70 17.69
N ILE A 63 18.29 -8.60 17.22
CA ILE A 63 17.78 -7.77 16.11
C ILE A 63 17.86 -8.53 14.78
N ASP A 64 19.02 -9.15 14.49
CA ASP A 64 19.21 -9.92 13.26
C ASP A 64 18.29 -11.15 13.21
N LEU A 65 18.07 -11.81 14.34
CA LEU A 65 17.13 -12.93 14.44
C LEU A 65 15.68 -12.47 14.22
N HIS A 66 15.31 -11.28 14.72
CA HIS A 66 13.98 -10.72 14.52
C HIS A 66 13.71 -10.38 13.05
N ILE A 67 14.69 -9.78 12.37
CA ILE A 67 14.63 -9.47 10.93
C ILE A 67 14.48 -10.75 10.11
N LEU A 68 15.26 -11.80 10.43
CA LEU A 68 15.15 -13.10 9.74
C LEU A 68 13.79 -13.77 9.99
N CYS A 69 13.23 -13.68 11.20
CA CYS A 69 11.88 -14.15 11.48
C CYS A 69 10.80 -13.36 10.74
N GLN A 70 10.97 -12.06 10.55
CA GLN A 70 10.03 -11.22 9.80
C GLN A 70 10.06 -11.57 8.31
N ILE A 71 11.26 -11.67 7.72
CA ILE A 71 11.45 -12.13 6.33
C ILE A 71 10.86 -13.53 6.14
N SER A 72 11.10 -14.45 7.08
CA SER A 72 10.54 -15.79 7.01
C SER A 72 9.00 -15.81 7.10
N ARG A 73 8.38 -14.89 7.84
CA ARG A 73 6.91 -14.79 7.94
C ARG A 73 6.30 -14.19 6.68
N GLU A 74 6.95 -13.20 6.08
CA GLU A 74 6.52 -12.61 4.81
C GLU A 74 6.62 -13.63 3.66
N PHE A 75 7.74 -14.34 3.56
CA PHE A 75 7.88 -15.46 2.61
C PHE A 75 6.87 -16.59 2.87
N GLN A 76 6.58 -16.92 4.14
CA GLN A 76 5.58 -17.94 4.47
C GLN A 76 4.17 -17.48 4.09
N LYS A 77 3.85 -16.18 4.23
CA LYS A 77 2.55 -15.61 3.86
C LYS A 77 2.34 -15.63 2.34
N GLU A 78 3.38 -15.30 1.56
CA GLU A 78 3.36 -15.47 0.10
C GLU A 78 3.23 -16.94 -0.29
N PHE A 79 3.95 -17.84 0.40
CA PHE A 79 3.85 -19.29 0.19
C PHE A 79 2.46 -19.84 0.54
N ASP A 80 1.80 -19.34 1.58
CA ASP A 80 0.47 -19.77 1.98
C ASP A 80 -0.61 -19.25 1.02
N GLN A 81 -0.46 -18.02 0.47
CA GLN A 81 -1.29 -17.50 -0.62
C GLN A 81 -1.13 -18.30 -1.93
N SER A 82 0.07 -18.85 -2.16
CA SER A 82 0.39 -19.73 -3.27
C SER A 82 -0.31 -21.11 -3.17
N LYS A 83 -0.70 -21.50 -1.95
CA LYS A 83 -1.32 -22.80 -1.64
C LYS A 83 -2.81 -22.86 -2.02
N GLU A 84 -3.53 -21.74 -1.91
CA GLU A 84 -4.92 -21.64 -2.43
C GLU A 84 -4.99 -21.82 -3.94
N LYS A 85 -3.94 -21.42 -4.68
CA LYS A 85 -3.86 -21.54 -6.14
C LYS A 85 -3.65 -22.98 -6.64
N LEU A 86 -3.24 -23.91 -5.76
CA LEU A 86 -2.98 -25.31 -6.12
C LEU A 86 -4.24 -26.21 -6.12
N LEU A 87 -5.39 -25.68 -5.70
CA LEU A 87 -6.68 -26.38 -5.75
C LEU A 87 -7.34 -26.37 -7.14
N ILE A 88 -6.73 -25.69 -8.11
CA ILE A 88 -7.26 -25.56 -9.48
C ILE A 88 -6.95 -26.83 -10.28
N ARG A 89 -7.90 -27.24 -11.14
CA ARG A 89 -7.72 -28.37 -12.06
C ARG A 89 -6.80 -27.98 -13.22
N PRO A 90 -5.74 -28.76 -13.54
CA PRO A 90 -4.86 -28.46 -14.67
C PRO A 90 -5.59 -28.47 -16.02
N SER A 91 -5.09 -27.69 -16.97
CA SER A 91 -5.59 -27.65 -18.35
C SER A 91 -5.16 -28.86 -19.18
N SER A 92 -5.57 -28.92 -20.45
CA SER A 92 -5.03 -29.90 -21.40
C SER A 92 -3.66 -29.52 -21.93
N THR A 93 -3.23 -28.26 -21.81
CA THR A 93 -1.97 -27.80 -22.40
C THR A 93 -0.76 -28.23 -21.58
N ILE A 94 -0.94 -28.51 -20.28
CA ILE A 94 0.12 -29.07 -19.42
C ILE A 94 0.74 -30.35 -20.01
N THR A 95 -0.06 -31.13 -20.74
CA THR A 95 0.42 -32.34 -21.42
C THR A 95 1.45 -32.05 -22.52
N LYS A 96 1.46 -30.82 -23.08
CA LYS A 96 2.43 -30.36 -24.08
C LYS A 96 3.73 -29.84 -23.47
N LEU A 97 3.68 -29.42 -22.20
CA LEU A 97 4.82 -28.90 -21.44
C LEU A 97 5.63 -30.00 -20.76
N LEU A 98 5.01 -31.15 -20.51
CA LEU A 98 5.71 -32.29 -19.94
C LEU A 98 6.72 -32.85 -20.95
N PRO A 99 7.95 -33.15 -20.51
CA PRO A 99 8.94 -33.75 -21.37
C PRO A 99 8.49 -35.12 -21.89
N ASP A 100 8.86 -35.43 -23.13
CA ASP A 100 8.58 -36.73 -23.78
C ASP A 100 9.14 -37.95 -23.00
N HIS A 101 10.02 -37.71 -22.02
CA HIS A 101 10.77 -38.72 -21.29
C HIS A 101 10.19 -39.13 -19.93
N ILE A 102 8.96 -38.74 -19.56
CA ILE A 102 8.27 -39.35 -18.40
C ILE A 102 8.20 -40.88 -18.58
N GLY A 103 8.05 -41.34 -19.82
CA GLY A 103 8.51 -42.65 -20.28
C GLY A 103 8.06 -43.82 -19.38
N ILE A 104 9.03 -44.54 -18.81
CA ILE A 104 8.80 -45.72 -17.95
C ILE A 104 7.99 -45.37 -16.69
N GLN A 105 8.07 -44.12 -16.22
CA GLN A 105 7.36 -43.67 -15.04
C GLN A 105 5.90 -43.28 -15.30
N THR A 106 5.45 -43.26 -16.57
CA THR A 106 4.05 -42.97 -16.94
C THR A 106 3.06 -43.86 -16.21
N PHE A 107 3.39 -45.14 -16.08
CA PHE A 107 2.54 -46.09 -15.37
C PHE A 107 2.42 -45.73 -13.88
N GLN A 108 3.56 -45.44 -13.24
CA GLN A 108 3.60 -45.07 -11.84
C GLN A 108 2.92 -43.71 -11.59
N LEU A 109 3.08 -42.74 -12.49
CA LEU A 109 2.39 -41.45 -12.46
C LEU A 109 0.88 -41.63 -12.47
N GLY A 110 0.33 -42.48 -13.34
CA GLY A 110 -1.11 -42.75 -13.35
C GLY A 110 -1.63 -43.33 -12.03
N ILE A 111 -0.86 -44.20 -11.37
CA ILE A 111 -1.21 -44.74 -10.05
C ILE A 111 -1.16 -43.65 -8.97
N GLU A 112 -0.11 -42.82 -8.95
CA GLU A 112 0.03 -41.70 -8.02
C GLU A 112 -1.08 -40.65 -8.17
N LEU A 113 -1.61 -40.51 -9.39
CA LEU A 113 -2.75 -39.66 -9.72
C LEU A 113 -4.10 -40.32 -9.40
N GLY A 114 -4.13 -41.56 -8.90
CA GLY A 114 -5.35 -42.25 -8.47
C GLY A 114 -6.09 -43.03 -9.57
N LEU A 115 -5.47 -43.28 -10.72
CA LEU A 115 -6.05 -44.16 -11.73
C LEU A 115 -5.95 -45.63 -11.30
N SER A 116 -6.99 -46.42 -11.61
CA SER A 116 -6.98 -47.84 -11.30
C SER A 116 -6.02 -48.61 -12.22
N VAL A 117 -5.43 -49.68 -11.69
CA VAL A 117 -4.51 -50.56 -12.45
C VAL A 117 -5.15 -51.07 -13.75
N VAL A 118 -6.46 -51.36 -13.74
CA VAL A 118 -7.20 -51.81 -14.93
C VAL A 118 -7.24 -50.71 -16.01
N LYS A 119 -7.49 -49.46 -15.62
CA LYS A 119 -7.43 -48.32 -16.56
C LYS A 119 -6.03 -48.12 -17.12
N MET A 120 -5.01 -48.24 -16.27
CA MET A 120 -3.60 -48.12 -16.69
C MET A 120 -3.18 -49.22 -17.67
N GLN A 121 -3.63 -50.46 -17.46
CA GLN A 121 -3.40 -51.55 -18.41
C GLN A 121 -4.08 -51.30 -19.76
N HIS A 122 -5.29 -50.74 -19.76
CA HIS A 122 -6.00 -50.40 -20.98
C HIS A 122 -5.26 -49.32 -21.79
N ILE A 123 -4.82 -48.24 -21.12
CA ILE A 123 -4.01 -47.16 -21.73
C ILE A 123 -2.71 -47.73 -22.34
N ALA A 124 -2.02 -48.61 -21.60
CA ALA A 124 -0.79 -49.25 -22.09
C ALA A 124 -1.03 -50.12 -23.33
N MET A 125 -2.15 -50.85 -23.40
CA MET A 125 -2.53 -51.67 -24.56
C MET A 125 -2.90 -50.82 -25.78
N ASN A 126 -3.53 -49.65 -25.58
CA ASN A 126 -3.93 -48.75 -26.65
C ASN A 126 -2.75 -48.00 -27.29
N HIS A 127 -1.65 -47.83 -26.53
CA HIS A 127 -0.48 -47.04 -26.94
C HIS A 127 0.83 -47.85 -26.86
N VAL A 128 0.84 -49.09 -27.34
CA VAL A 128 1.91 -50.11 -27.15
C VAL A 128 3.35 -49.59 -27.25
N THR A 129 3.64 -48.67 -28.18
CA THR A 129 4.99 -48.10 -28.37
C THR A 129 5.06 -46.57 -28.23
N ASN A 130 3.94 -45.91 -27.93
CA ASN A 130 3.86 -44.45 -27.87
C ASN A 130 3.76 -43.97 -26.42
N LEU A 131 4.91 -43.86 -25.75
CA LEU A 131 5.00 -43.44 -24.33
C LEU A 131 4.44 -42.02 -24.09
N ARG A 132 4.58 -41.13 -25.07
CA ARG A 132 3.97 -39.80 -25.03
C ARG A 132 2.44 -39.91 -25.07
N GLY A 133 1.91 -40.70 -26.00
CA GLY A 133 0.47 -40.97 -26.08
C GLY A 133 -0.08 -41.60 -24.79
N GLN A 134 0.68 -42.50 -24.15
CA GLN A 134 0.31 -43.03 -22.83
C GLN A 134 0.25 -41.92 -21.77
N THR A 135 1.23 -41.03 -21.73
CA THR A 135 1.28 -39.92 -20.75
C THR A 135 0.12 -38.95 -20.96
N GLU A 136 -0.17 -38.61 -22.21
CA GLU A 136 -1.31 -37.77 -22.58
C GLU A 136 -2.64 -38.43 -22.19
N GLU A 137 -2.84 -39.72 -22.47
CA GLU A 137 -4.08 -40.43 -22.10
C GLU A 137 -4.22 -40.57 -20.57
N VAL A 138 -3.12 -40.80 -19.84
CA VAL A 138 -3.09 -40.82 -18.37
C VAL A 138 -3.56 -39.49 -17.79
N LEU A 139 -2.98 -38.37 -18.25
CA LEU A 139 -3.31 -37.06 -17.72
C LEU A 139 -4.72 -36.64 -18.12
N ASN A 140 -5.14 -36.91 -19.35
CA ASN A 140 -6.51 -36.64 -19.79
C ASN A 140 -7.53 -37.45 -19.00
N THR A 141 -7.24 -38.73 -18.72
CA THR A 141 -8.11 -39.58 -17.90
C THR A 141 -8.15 -39.09 -16.46
N TRP A 142 -6.99 -38.78 -15.86
CA TRP A 142 -6.91 -38.26 -14.50
C TRP A 142 -7.68 -36.95 -14.35
N ARG A 143 -7.60 -36.03 -15.30
CA ARG A 143 -8.32 -34.74 -15.26
C ARG A 143 -9.84 -34.86 -15.19
N THR A 144 -10.41 -36.01 -15.54
CA THR A 144 -11.85 -36.27 -15.38
C THR A 144 -12.24 -36.60 -13.93
N LEU A 145 -11.27 -36.92 -13.07
CA LEU A 145 -11.49 -37.22 -11.66
C LEU A 145 -11.75 -35.95 -10.84
N PRO A 146 -12.61 -36.02 -9.81
CA PRO A 146 -12.90 -34.87 -8.95
C PRO A 146 -11.66 -34.37 -8.20
N GLU A 147 -10.71 -35.24 -7.88
CA GLU A 147 -9.48 -34.92 -7.15
C GLU A 147 -8.36 -34.34 -8.03
N ALA A 148 -8.62 -34.08 -9.32
CA ALA A 148 -7.59 -33.63 -10.25
C ALA A 148 -7.22 -32.16 -10.05
N THR A 149 -6.28 -31.90 -9.13
CA THR A 149 -5.74 -30.56 -8.82
C THR A 149 -4.24 -30.47 -9.10
N TYR A 150 -3.71 -29.26 -9.27
CA TYR A 150 -2.27 -29.01 -9.39
C TYR A 150 -1.50 -29.54 -8.18
N GLU A 151 -2.04 -29.42 -6.97
CA GLU A 151 -1.45 -30.00 -5.75
C GLU A 151 -1.20 -31.50 -5.88
N VAL A 152 -2.20 -32.24 -6.35
CA VAL A 152 -2.12 -33.71 -6.52
C VAL A 152 -1.07 -34.06 -7.58
N LEU A 153 -1.01 -33.31 -8.69
CA LEU A 153 -0.01 -33.53 -9.74
C LEU A 153 1.40 -33.22 -9.27
N VAL A 154 1.61 -32.08 -8.60
CA VAL A 154 2.93 -31.67 -8.07
C VAL A 154 3.43 -32.67 -7.03
N ASN A 155 2.54 -33.11 -6.13
CA ASN A 155 2.88 -34.15 -5.15
C ASN A 155 3.23 -35.49 -5.81
N ALA A 156 2.50 -35.89 -6.84
CA ALA A 156 2.81 -37.09 -7.61
C ALA A 156 4.19 -36.99 -8.30
N LEU A 157 4.49 -35.86 -8.95
CA LEU A 157 5.78 -35.61 -9.61
C LEU A 157 6.94 -35.59 -8.60
N HIS A 158 6.75 -34.99 -7.41
CA HIS A 158 7.74 -35.03 -6.34
C HIS A 158 8.03 -36.47 -5.85
N ARG A 159 7.00 -37.30 -5.66
CA ARG A 159 7.17 -38.69 -5.21
C ARG A 159 7.90 -39.57 -6.22
N LEU A 160 7.86 -39.20 -7.50
CA LEU A 160 8.57 -39.90 -8.59
C LEU A 160 9.98 -39.39 -8.83
N ASP A 161 10.45 -38.44 -8.00
CA ASP A 161 11.72 -37.73 -8.20
C ASP A 161 11.81 -37.06 -9.58
N LEU A 162 10.66 -36.64 -10.11
CA LEU A 162 10.53 -35.85 -11.35
C LEU A 162 10.53 -34.35 -11.04
N SER A 163 11.25 -33.94 -10.00
CA SER A 163 11.33 -32.54 -9.58
C SER A 163 11.92 -31.64 -10.67
N SER A 164 12.77 -32.18 -11.56
CA SER A 164 13.26 -31.49 -12.76
C SER A 164 12.14 -31.15 -13.76
N VAL A 165 11.06 -31.93 -13.79
CA VAL A 165 9.89 -31.70 -14.63
C VAL A 165 9.06 -30.51 -14.11
N LEU A 166 9.12 -30.22 -12.81
CA LEU A 166 8.45 -29.05 -12.22
C LEU A 166 8.97 -27.73 -12.78
N SER A 167 10.22 -27.68 -13.27
CA SER A 167 10.75 -26.49 -13.93
C SER A 167 10.13 -26.20 -15.29
N TYR A 168 9.48 -27.20 -15.92
CA TYR A 168 8.74 -27.06 -17.19
C TYR A 168 7.25 -26.83 -16.97
N ILE A 169 6.74 -27.12 -15.77
CA ILE A 169 5.44 -26.65 -15.31
C ILE A 169 5.73 -25.36 -14.57
N THR A 170 6.20 -24.35 -15.29
CA THR A 170 6.59 -23.10 -14.63
C THR A 170 5.37 -22.53 -13.89
N TYR A 171 5.63 -21.99 -12.70
CA TYR A 171 4.62 -21.28 -11.93
C TYR A 171 3.99 -20.16 -12.78
N GLU A 172 4.76 -19.58 -13.72
CA GLU A 172 4.35 -18.58 -14.71
C GLU A 172 3.35 -19.11 -15.75
N GLU A 173 3.57 -20.27 -16.36
CA GLU A 173 2.60 -20.83 -17.34
C GLU A 173 1.33 -21.36 -16.66
N ALA A 174 1.47 -21.95 -15.46
CA ALA A 174 0.32 -22.29 -14.63
C ALA A 174 -0.48 -21.04 -14.24
N LEU A 175 0.20 -19.94 -13.92
CA LEU A 175 -0.42 -18.63 -13.66
C LEU A 175 -1.08 -18.03 -14.90
N GLU A 176 -0.43 -18.03 -16.07
CA GLU A 176 -1.02 -17.55 -17.33
C GLU A 176 -2.29 -18.32 -17.68
N GLU A 177 -2.30 -19.63 -17.42
CA GLU A 177 -3.45 -20.46 -17.76
C GLU A 177 -4.56 -20.38 -16.72
N ILE A 178 -4.21 -20.19 -15.44
CA ILE A 178 -5.15 -19.81 -14.38
C ILE A 178 -5.77 -18.43 -14.68
N LEU A 179 -4.97 -17.49 -15.18
CA LEU A 179 -5.42 -16.16 -15.63
C LEU A 179 -6.36 -16.29 -16.85
N LYS A 180 -6.01 -17.11 -17.84
CA LYS A 180 -6.80 -17.31 -19.05
C LYS A 180 -8.15 -17.99 -18.80
N VAL A 181 -8.15 -19.08 -18.01
CA VAL A 181 -9.39 -19.78 -17.61
C VAL A 181 -10.21 -18.93 -16.64
N GLY A 182 -9.54 -18.12 -15.82
CA GLY A 182 -10.16 -17.10 -14.98
C GLY A 182 -10.88 -16.03 -15.80
N LEU A 183 -10.23 -15.50 -16.84
CA LEU A 183 -10.80 -14.52 -17.78
C LEU A 183 -12.00 -15.09 -18.55
N GLU A 184 -11.89 -16.31 -19.09
CA GLU A 184 -12.98 -16.94 -19.86
C GLU A 184 -14.21 -17.27 -18.98
N ARG A 185 -14.02 -17.66 -17.71
CA ARG A 185 -15.14 -17.84 -16.75
C ARG A 185 -15.68 -16.52 -16.20
N LYS A 186 -14.85 -15.48 -16.03
CA LYS A 186 -15.28 -14.15 -15.56
C LYS A 186 -16.18 -13.45 -16.59
N VAL A 187 -15.99 -13.67 -17.89
CA VAL A 187 -16.89 -13.14 -18.95
C VAL A 187 -18.29 -13.76 -18.91
N GLU A 188 -18.43 -15.01 -18.43
CA GLU A 188 -19.71 -15.74 -18.44
C GLU A 188 -20.52 -15.59 -17.13
N VAL A 189 -19.87 -15.24 -16.01
CA VAL A 189 -20.51 -15.21 -14.68
C VAL A 189 -20.38 -13.85 -13.97
N GLY A 190 -19.46 -12.97 -14.39
CA GLY A 190 -18.98 -11.84 -13.57
C GLY A 190 -19.15 -10.45 -14.17
N LEU A 191 -20.24 -10.16 -14.90
CA LEU A 191 -20.52 -8.83 -15.41
C LEU A 191 -21.09 -7.84 -14.38
N GLU A 192 -21.34 -8.23 -13.12
CA GLU A 192 -22.06 -7.36 -12.17
C GLU A 192 -21.30 -7.00 -10.87
N GLU A 193 -20.29 -7.74 -10.38
CA GLU A 193 -19.79 -7.50 -8.99
C GLU A 193 -18.26 -7.45 -8.77
N GLN A 194 -17.38 -7.64 -9.76
CA GLN A 194 -15.92 -7.70 -9.52
C GLN A 194 -15.06 -6.68 -10.30
N ILE A 195 -15.67 -5.76 -11.05
CA ILE A 195 -14.93 -4.73 -11.80
C ILE A 195 -14.37 -3.64 -10.87
N GLU A 196 -14.87 -3.50 -9.64
CA GLU A 196 -14.53 -2.36 -8.78
C GLU A 196 -13.17 -2.49 -8.06
N VAL A 197 -12.66 -3.70 -7.81
CA VAL A 197 -11.45 -3.89 -6.98
C VAL A 197 -10.16 -4.08 -7.79
N GLU A 198 -10.20 -4.72 -8.97
CA GLU A 198 -8.97 -4.97 -9.77
C GLU A 198 -8.63 -3.82 -10.74
N LEU A 199 -9.54 -2.85 -10.96
CA LEU A 199 -9.24 -1.63 -11.73
C LEU A 199 -8.61 -0.52 -10.87
N GLU A 200 -8.91 -0.44 -9.56
CA GLU A 200 -8.24 0.50 -8.66
C GLU A 200 -6.73 0.23 -8.62
N ASP A 201 -6.31 -1.02 -8.41
CA ASP A 201 -4.88 -1.36 -8.28
C ASP A 201 -4.09 -1.19 -9.60
N LEU A 202 -4.70 -1.41 -10.77
CA LEU A 202 -4.03 -1.24 -12.07
C LEU A 202 -3.98 0.23 -12.52
N VAL A 203 -5.00 1.02 -12.20
CA VAL A 203 -5.03 2.47 -12.48
C VAL A 203 -4.12 3.24 -11.50
N GLU A 204 -4.00 2.79 -10.25
CA GLU A 204 -3.11 3.40 -9.25
C GLU A 204 -1.63 3.23 -9.64
N VAL A 205 -1.23 2.07 -10.16
CA VAL A 205 0.15 1.83 -10.64
C VAL A 205 0.51 2.67 -11.87
N GLU A 206 -0.40 2.81 -12.83
CA GLU A 206 -0.14 3.58 -14.07
C GLU A 206 -0.19 5.11 -13.81
N LEU A 207 -0.98 5.58 -12.84
CA LEU A 207 -1.01 6.98 -12.40
C LEU A 207 0.18 7.37 -11.51
N GLU A 208 0.64 6.48 -10.61
CA GLU A 208 1.84 6.72 -9.79
C GLU A 208 3.10 6.86 -10.66
N GLU A 209 3.19 6.08 -11.74
CA GLU A 209 4.30 6.12 -12.70
C GLU A 209 4.25 7.40 -13.57
N GLN A 210 3.06 7.89 -13.95
CA GLN A 210 2.92 9.16 -14.69
C GLN A 210 3.26 10.40 -13.86
N ILE A 211 2.96 10.42 -12.55
CA ILE A 211 3.35 11.53 -11.66
C ILE A 211 4.87 11.54 -11.42
N GLU A 212 5.50 10.36 -11.35
CA GLU A 212 6.95 10.21 -11.20
C GLU A 212 7.73 10.57 -12.47
N ILE A 213 7.14 10.35 -13.66
CA ILE A 213 7.71 10.73 -14.95
C ILE A 213 7.45 12.22 -15.30
N GLY A 214 6.32 12.79 -14.86
CA GLY A 214 5.92 14.16 -15.19
C GLY A 214 6.59 15.26 -14.37
N LEU A 215 7.05 14.96 -13.14
CA LEU A 215 7.80 15.91 -12.33
C LEU A 215 9.30 15.76 -12.60
N GLY A 216 9.82 16.49 -13.59
CA GLY A 216 11.28 16.54 -13.79
C GLY A 216 12.00 16.84 -12.47
N GLU A 217 13.04 16.06 -12.14
CA GLU A 217 13.80 16.15 -10.86
C GLU A 217 14.19 17.60 -10.48
N GLN A 218 14.46 18.45 -11.47
CA GLN A 218 14.77 19.88 -11.26
C GLN A 218 13.56 20.68 -10.75
N VAL A 219 12.36 20.41 -11.26
CA VAL A 219 11.12 21.07 -10.82
C VAL A 219 10.77 20.61 -9.41
N LYS A 220 10.92 19.32 -9.12
CA LYS A 220 10.72 18.75 -7.78
C LYS A 220 11.63 19.42 -6.75
N GLU A 221 12.91 19.57 -7.04
CA GLU A 221 13.85 20.21 -6.11
C GLU A 221 13.49 21.68 -5.87
N ARG A 222 13.07 22.41 -6.91
CA ARG A 222 12.60 23.80 -6.76
C ARG A 222 11.33 23.89 -5.92
N ILE A 223 10.39 22.97 -6.11
CA ILE A 223 9.19 22.91 -5.27
C ILE A 223 9.58 22.71 -3.80
N ILE A 224 10.52 21.79 -3.55
CA ILE A 224 11.00 21.49 -2.20
C ILE A 224 11.65 22.71 -1.54
N GLN A 225 12.42 23.51 -2.30
CA GLN A 225 13.20 24.63 -1.76
C GLN A 225 12.45 25.97 -1.71
N ASP A 226 11.60 26.25 -2.71
CA ASP A 226 11.15 27.63 -2.98
C ASP A 226 9.74 27.93 -2.47
N ILE A 227 8.93 26.92 -2.15
CA ILE A 227 7.50 27.10 -1.84
C ILE A 227 7.25 27.29 -0.34
N GLU A 228 6.47 28.31 -0.02
CA GLU A 228 5.85 28.51 1.28
C GLU A 228 4.58 27.66 1.38
N ILE A 229 4.70 26.51 2.04
CA ILE A 229 3.63 25.50 2.07
C ILE A 229 2.32 25.97 2.69
N SER A 230 2.39 26.96 3.58
CA SER A 230 1.26 27.32 4.42
C SER A 230 0.07 27.86 3.62
N GLN A 231 0.35 28.63 2.56
CA GLN A 231 -0.65 29.18 1.66
C GLN A 231 -1.21 28.11 0.71
N ILE A 232 -0.35 27.21 0.26
CA ILE A 232 -0.72 26.08 -0.60
C ILE A 232 -1.70 25.14 0.14
N LEU A 233 -1.40 24.81 1.39
CA LEU A 233 -2.26 23.96 2.21
C LEU A 233 -3.60 24.62 2.52
N ASP A 234 -3.65 25.92 2.78
CA ASP A 234 -4.90 26.66 2.98
C ASP A 234 -5.81 26.54 1.74
N TYR A 235 -5.23 26.73 0.55
CA TYR A 235 -5.97 26.62 -0.71
C TYR A 235 -6.45 25.19 -0.99
N MET A 236 -5.57 24.20 -0.85
CA MET A 236 -5.89 22.79 -1.07
C MET A 236 -6.94 22.26 -0.09
N MET A 237 -6.89 22.70 1.17
CA MET A 237 -7.95 22.44 2.16
C MET A 237 -9.29 23.00 1.68
N SER A 238 -9.34 24.26 1.24
CA SER A 238 -10.56 24.89 0.71
C SER A 238 -11.16 24.20 -0.51
N HIS A 239 -10.37 23.46 -1.27
CA HIS A 239 -10.82 22.67 -2.43
C HIS A 239 -11.09 21.21 -2.09
N LEU A 240 -11.04 20.84 -0.81
CA LEU A 240 -11.31 19.50 -0.28
C LEU A 240 -10.37 18.40 -0.80
N VAL A 241 -9.20 18.74 -1.35
CA VAL A 241 -8.28 17.72 -1.89
C VAL A 241 -7.37 17.11 -0.83
N ILE A 242 -7.23 17.76 0.32
CA ILE A 242 -6.52 17.27 1.51
C ILE A 242 -7.36 17.48 2.76
N SER A 243 -7.15 16.67 3.81
CA SER A 243 -7.81 16.79 5.11
C SER A 243 -7.00 17.62 6.12
N SER A 244 -7.63 17.98 7.25
CA SER A 244 -6.92 18.53 8.40
C SER A 244 -5.84 17.59 8.94
N ASP A 245 -6.04 16.28 8.84
CA ASP A 245 -5.05 15.29 9.29
C ASP A 245 -3.86 15.23 8.34
N ASP A 246 -4.06 15.34 7.02
CA ASP A 246 -2.95 15.51 6.06
C ASP A 246 -2.14 16.75 6.40
N ARG A 247 -2.83 17.88 6.62
CA ARG A 247 -2.18 19.13 6.99
C ARG A 247 -1.33 18.97 8.24
N ARG A 248 -1.86 18.37 9.31
CA ARG A 248 -1.10 18.09 10.54
C ARG A 248 0.11 17.19 10.27
N ARG A 249 -0.09 16.11 9.51
CA ARG A 249 0.99 15.19 9.12
C ARG A 249 2.09 15.87 8.31
N ILE A 250 1.75 16.87 7.51
CA ILE A 250 2.71 17.69 6.77
C ILE A 250 3.39 18.67 7.74
N GLU A 251 2.63 19.47 8.49
CA GLU A 251 3.15 20.52 9.38
C GLU A 251 3.95 19.97 10.59
N GLN A 252 3.83 18.68 10.95
CA GLN A 252 4.62 18.07 12.02
C GLN A 252 6.12 17.97 11.67
N HIS A 253 6.47 18.04 10.38
CA HIS A 253 7.86 18.03 9.95
C HIS A 253 8.54 19.36 10.33
N ALA A 254 9.76 19.28 10.86
CA ALA A 254 10.44 20.44 11.43
C ALA A 254 11.00 21.43 10.37
N GLY A 255 11.36 20.93 9.18
CA GLY A 255 11.94 21.73 8.10
C GLY A 255 10.97 21.95 6.95
N GLN A 256 11.01 23.13 6.34
CA GLN A 256 10.19 23.49 5.18
C GLN A 256 10.34 22.47 4.04
N ASP A 257 11.56 22.05 3.75
CA ASP A 257 11.87 21.05 2.72
C ASP A 257 11.18 19.71 2.99
N ASP A 258 11.18 19.26 4.25
CA ASP A 258 10.53 18.01 4.65
C ASP A 258 9.00 18.13 4.60
N GLN A 259 8.46 19.30 4.96
CA GLN A 259 7.04 19.60 4.77
C GLN A 259 6.66 19.58 3.29
N ASN A 260 7.46 20.21 2.42
CA ASN A 260 7.22 20.26 0.98
C ASN A 260 7.30 18.86 0.35
N LYS A 261 8.25 18.02 0.79
CA LYS A 261 8.30 16.59 0.43
C LYS A 261 7.04 15.85 0.86
N ALA A 262 6.62 16.01 2.12
CA ALA A 262 5.41 15.35 2.62
C ALA A 262 4.15 15.76 1.85
N LEU A 263 4.04 17.04 1.44
CA LEU A 263 2.96 17.49 0.56
C LEU A 263 3.01 16.82 -0.80
N LEU A 264 4.19 16.72 -1.43
CA LEU A 264 4.33 16.04 -2.72
C LEU A 264 3.92 14.56 -2.65
N GLU A 265 4.26 13.87 -1.56
CA GLU A 265 3.81 12.48 -1.34
C GLU A 265 2.28 12.39 -1.21
N VAL A 266 1.64 13.35 -0.53
CA VAL A 266 0.17 13.42 -0.45
C VAL A 266 -0.45 13.68 -1.82
N VAL A 267 0.12 14.59 -2.61
CA VAL A 267 -0.35 14.88 -3.97
C VAL A 267 -0.21 13.66 -4.87
N LYS A 268 0.94 12.96 -4.81
CA LYS A 268 1.19 11.73 -5.58
C LYS A 268 0.16 10.65 -5.25
N LYS A 269 0.01 10.34 -3.96
CA LYS A 269 -0.90 9.28 -3.48
C LYS A 269 -2.36 9.52 -3.88
N ARG A 270 -2.79 10.78 -4.01
CA ARG A 270 -4.21 11.12 -4.31
C ARG A 270 -4.49 11.31 -5.80
N GLY A 271 -3.49 11.19 -6.65
CA GLY A 271 -3.62 11.20 -8.09
C GLY A 271 -3.95 12.57 -8.71
N GLU A 272 -4.38 12.51 -9.97
CA GLU A 272 -4.46 13.66 -10.89
C GLU A 272 -5.36 14.80 -10.39
N SER A 273 -6.51 14.47 -9.78
CA SER A 273 -7.43 15.50 -9.29
C SER A 273 -6.81 16.39 -8.20
N THR A 274 -5.98 15.81 -7.32
CA THR A 274 -5.25 16.56 -6.30
C THR A 274 -4.10 17.35 -6.91
N TYR A 275 -3.41 16.75 -7.91
CA TYR A 275 -2.35 17.42 -8.66
C TYR A 275 -2.84 18.69 -9.37
N THR A 276 -3.99 18.64 -10.05
CA THR A 276 -4.55 19.83 -10.73
C THR A 276 -4.81 20.99 -9.75
N VAL A 277 -5.39 20.70 -8.58
CA VAL A 277 -5.63 21.70 -7.53
C VAL A 277 -4.33 22.21 -6.92
N PHE A 278 -3.32 21.34 -6.75
CA PHE A 278 -1.98 21.75 -6.30
C PHE A 278 -1.34 22.75 -7.28
N VAL A 279 -1.41 22.48 -8.59
CA VAL A 279 -0.89 23.38 -9.63
C VAL A 279 -1.61 24.74 -9.61
N ASP A 280 -2.93 24.75 -9.40
CA ASP A 280 -3.67 26.01 -9.29
C ASP A 280 -3.36 26.76 -7.98
N ALA A 281 -3.11 26.03 -6.88
CA ALA A 281 -2.64 26.60 -5.61
C ALA A 281 -1.30 27.32 -5.78
N LEU A 282 -0.36 26.72 -6.53
CA LEU A 282 0.92 27.33 -6.88
C LEU A 282 0.72 28.63 -7.66
N ARG A 283 -0.14 28.61 -8.67
CA ARG A 283 -0.43 29.81 -9.49
C ARG A 283 -1.00 30.94 -8.64
N ILE A 284 -1.94 30.64 -7.76
CA ILE A 284 -2.61 31.65 -6.91
C ILE A 284 -1.66 32.20 -5.84
N SER A 285 -0.74 31.37 -5.35
CA SER A 285 0.27 31.79 -4.37
C SER A 285 1.47 32.52 -5.01
N GLY A 286 1.40 32.83 -6.32
CA GLY A 286 2.42 33.60 -7.03
C GLY A 286 3.56 32.76 -7.62
N TYR A 287 3.52 31.43 -7.49
CA TYR A 287 4.48 30.50 -8.11
C TYR A 287 4.07 30.15 -9.55
N THR A 288 3.73 31.17 -10.35
CA THR A 288 3.21 31.00 -11.73
C THR A 288 4.19 30.25 -12.62
N ASP A 289 5.48 30.57 -12.51
CA ASP A 289 6.53 29.93 -13.33
C ASP A 289 6.62 28.43 -13.07
N LEU A 290 6.53 28.01 -11.79
CA LEU A 290 6.49 26.60 -11.40
C LEU A 290 5.20 25.94 -11.88
N ALA A 291 4.05 26.58 -11.67
CA ALA A 291 2.76 26.06 -12.12
C ALA A 291 2.70 25.85 -13.64
N ASP A 292 3.29 26.75 -14.42
CA ASP A 292 3.29 26.70 -15.88
C ASP A 292 4.35 25.73 -16.44
N GLU A 293 5.40 25.43 -15.68
CA GLU A 293 6.34 24.35 -15.96
C GLU A 293 5.68 22.99 -15.74
N LEU A 294 4.99 22.81 -14.62
CA LEU A 294 4.22 21.61 -14.27
C LEU A 294 3.09 21.25 -15.25
N LYS A 295 2.47 22.24 -15.90
CA LYS A 295 1.43 22.01 -16.93
C LYS A 295 1.99 21.61 -18.29
N ARG A 296 3.25 21.92 -18.59
CA ARG A 296 3.86 21.62 -19.89
C ARG A 296 4.22 20.14 -20.02
N ASP A 297 4.53 19.50 -18.90
CA ASP A 297 4.94 18.10 -18.86
C ASP A 297 3.74 17.12 -18.85
N SER A 298 2.52 17.62 -18.62
CA SER A 298 1.28 16.81 -18.63
C SER A 298 0.59 16.71 -20.00
N HIS A 299 1.20 17.20 -21.08
CA HIS A 299 0.64 17.17 -22.43
C HIS A 299 1.03 15.90 -23.20
N GLU A 300 0.52 14.75 -22.77
CA GLU A 300 0.16 13.68 -23.71
C GLU A 300 -1.36 13.71 -23.88
N GLU A 301 -1.80 13.99 -25.12
CA GLU A 301 -3.20 14.18 -25.50
C GLU A 301 -3.99 12.87 -25.39
N GLY A 302 -4.49 12.57 -24.20
CA GLY A 302 -5.63 11.68 -23.98
C GLY A 302 -6.92 12.49 -23.89
N SER A 303 -7.83 12.28 -24.83
CA SER A 303 -9.13 12.95 -24.87
C SER A 303 -9.95 12.72 -23.59
N ASN A 304 -10.28 13.81 -22.90
CA ASN A 304 -11.22 13.84 -21.76
C ASN A 304 -12.60 13.28 -22.17
N GLU A 305 -12.86 12.02 -21.83
CA GLU A 305 -14.21 11.49 -21.69
C GLU A 305 -14.68 11.79 -20.26
N ALA A 306 -15.80 12.50 -20.15
CA ALA A 306 -16.37 12.89 -18.87
C ALA A 306 -16.78 11.62 -18.10
N LEU A 307 -16.01 11.25 -17.07
CA LEU A 307 -16.39 10.25 -16.09
C LEU A 307 -17.72 10.68 -15.44
N GLU A 308 -18.79 9.99 -15.81
CA GLU A 308 -20.08 10.13 -15.13
C GLU A 308 -19.94 9.68 -13.66
N PRO A 309 -20.62 10.36 -12.73
CA PRO A 309 -20.53 10.01 -11.31
C PRO A 309 -21.07 8.59 -11.08
N PRO A 310 -20.40 7.77 -10.25
CA PRO A 310 -20.87 6.43 -9.95
C PRO A 310 -22.27 6.48 -9.29
N PRO A 311 -23.12 5.46 -9.55
CA PRO A 311 -24.45 5.39 -8.95
C PRO A 311 -24.35 5.38 -7.42
N ASN A 312 -25.25 6.11 -6.76
CA ASN A 312 -25.37 6.15 -5.31
C ASN A 312 -25.67 4.75 -4.74
N GLU A 313 -24.65 4.01 -4.33
CA GLU A 313 -24.81 2.75 -3.60
C GLU A 313 -24.11 2.83 -2.22
N GLY A 314 -24.92 2.65 -1.16
CA GLY A 314 -24.44 2.07 0.11
C GLY A 314 -23.57 2.88 1.08
N LEU A 315 -23.68 4.21 1.18
CA LEU A 315 -22.89 5.04 2.14
C LEU A 315 -23.39 4.94 3.61
N SER A 316 -23.37 3.77 4.24
CA SER A 316 -23.97 3.60 5.57
C SER A 316 -23.03 3.64 6.78
N GLU A 317 -21.71 3.73 6.65
CA GLU A 317 -20.85 3.62 7.86
C GLU A 317 -19.98 4.82 8.23
N TRP A 318 -19.73 5.80 7.36
CA TRP A 318 -18.96 7.01 7.76
C TRP A 318 -19.47 8.27 7.07
N ASN A 319 -20.50 8.90 7.63
CA ASN A 319 -21.08 10.13 7.12
C ASN A 319 -20.21 11.32 7.58
N VAL A 320 -19.36 11.89 6.71
CA VAL A 320 -18.63 13.13 7.05
C VAL A 320 -19.67 14.21 7.36
N PRO A 321 -19.68 14.79 8.58
CA PRO A 321 -20.71 15.75 8.93
C PRO A 321 -20.68 16.99 8.02
N VAL A 322 -21.85 17.44 7.57
CA VAL A 322 -22.00 18.58 6.64
C VAL A 322 -21.28 19.83 7.12
N TYR A 323 -21.30 20.11 8.43
CA TYR A 323 -20.62 21.29 8.98
C TYR A 323 -19.10 21.24 8.79
N LYS A 324 -18.47 20.06 8.80
CA LYS A 324 -17.02 19.93 8.55
C LYS A 324 -16.69 20.30 7.11
N VAL A 325 -17.52 19.86 6.17
CA VAL A 325 -17.37 20.23 4.75
C VAL A 325 -17.52 21.74 4.57
N ARG A 326 -18.50 22.37 5.22
CA ARG A 326 -18.68 23.84 5.18
C ARG A 326 -17.48 24.59 5.75
N LEU A 327 -17.01 24.19 6.94
CA LEU A 327 -15.82 24.76 7.55
C LEU A 327 -14.61 24.64 6.63
N GLN A 328 -14.45 23.48 6.00
CA GLN A 328 -13.30 23.22 5.16
C GLN A 328 -13.36 23.97 3.82
N LYS A 329 -14.50 24.03 3.12
CA LYS A 329 -14.65 24.84 1.89
C LYS A 329 -14.31 26.31 2.14
N ASN A 330 -14.71 26.84 3.30
CA ASN A 330 -14.46 28.22 3.70
C ASN A 330 -13.14 28.43 4.47
N TYR A 331 -12.26 27.42 4.52
CA TYR A 331 -11.08 27.45 5.40
C TYR A 331 -10.21 28.69 5.19
N SER A 332 -9.86 29.01 3.93
CA SER A 332 -9.04 30.19 3.61
C SER A 332 -9.70 31.49 4.07
N ASN A 333 -10.97 31.72 3.73
CA ASN A 333 -11.71 32.92 4.13
C ASN A 333 -11.76 33.06 5.66
N ILE A 334 -12.02 31.97 6.38
CA ILE A 334 -12.04 31.98 7.84
C ILE A 334 -10.67 32.34 8.40
N VAL A 335 -9.61 31.68 7.94
CA VAL A 335 -8.25 31.87 8.43
C VAL A 335 -7.74 33.29 8.22
N HIS A 336 -8.15 33.95 7.14
CA HIS A 336 -7.71 35.31 6.82
C HIS A 336 -8.58 36.43 7.41
N CYS A 337 -9.87 36.19 7.69
CA CYS A 337 -10.80 37.27 8.02
C CYS A 337 -11.14 37.39 9.52
N ILE A 338 -11.04 36.32 10.31
CA ILE A 338 -11.52 36.35 11.70
C ILE A 338 -10.48 36.91 12.69
N ASN A 339 -10.97 37.58 13.73
CA ASN A 339 -10.19 37.86 14.94
C ASN A 339 -10.55 36.85 16.03
N HIS A 340 -9.60 35.99 16.38
CA HIS A 340 -9.82 34.86 17.29
C HIS A 340 -10.19 35.24 18.73
N GLU A 341 -9.84 36.43 19.25
CA GLU A 341 -9.91 36.72 20.71
C GLU A 341 -11.34 36.57 21.25
N ASN A 342 -12.29 37.30 20.66
CA ASN A 342 -13.69 37.26 21.09
C ASN A 342 -14.34 35.89 20.84
N ILE A 343 -13.92 35.20 19.78
CA ILE A 343 -14.43 33.89 19.39
C ILE A 343 -13.98 32.83 20.41
N VAL A 344 -12.69 32.82 20.76
CA VAL A 344 -12.12 31.85 21.69
C VAL A 344 -12.75 32.01 23.08
N ASP A 345 -12.91 33.23 23.58
CA ASP A 345 -13.55 33.48 24.87
C ASP A 345 -15.01 32.99 24.90
N HIS A 346 -15.77 33.25 23.83
CA HIS A 346 -17.14 32.72 23.68
C HIS A 346 -17.16 31.19 23.69
N LEU A 347 -16.28 30.56 22.92
CA LEU A 347 -16.22 29.09 22.82
C LEU A 347 -15.78 28.42 24.12
N ILE A 348 -14.92 29.05 24.94
CA ILE A 348 -14.62 28.58 26.30
C ILE A 348 -15.86 28.69 27.19
N SER A 349 -16.59 29.81 27.13
CA SER A 349 -17.80 30.02 27.94
C SER A 349 -18.91 29.00 27.67
N CYS A 350 -18.89 28.39 26.48
CA CYS A 350 -19.85 27.39 26.02
C CYS A 350 -19.34 25.94 26.19
N ASP A 351 -18.22 25.75 26.89
CA ASP A 351 -17.52 24.48 27.10
C ASP A 351 -17.15 23.76 25.78
N ILE A 352 -16.87 24.51 24.71
CA ILE A 352 -16.41 23.97 23.43
C ILE A 352 -14.89 23.88 23.38
N LEU A 353 -14.20 24.91 23.91
CA LEU A 353 -12.75 24.94 24.03
C LEU A 353 -12.32 24.86 25.49
N THR A 354 -11.20 24.22 25.74
CA THR A 354 -10.55 24.23 27.05
C THR A 354 -9.62 25.44 27.20
N ILE A 355 -9.24 25.74 28.44
CA ILE A 355 -8.22 26.76 28.72
C ILE A 355 -6.88 26.38 28.07
N ALA A 356 -6.56 25.08 28.00
CA ALA A 356 -5.34 24.61 27.34
C ALA A 356 -5.37 24.88 25.82
N ASP A 357 -6.53 24.68 25.17
CA ASP A 357 -6.70 25.00 23.75
C ASP A 357 -6.49 26.50 23.50
N SER A 358 -7.08 27.35 24.35
CA SER A 358 -6.89 28.80 24.27
C SER A 358 -5.42 29.21 24.44
N GLN A 359 -4.71 28.60 25.38
CA GLN A 359 -3.27 28.83 25.55
C GLN A 359 -2.47 28.39 24.32
N MET A 360 -2.80 27.24 23.73
CA MET A 360 -2.16 26.75 22.51
C MET A 360 -2.39 27.68 21.32
N ILE A 361 -3.63 28.15 21.13
CA ILE A 361 -3.98 29.14 20.09
C ILE A 361 -3.19 30.43 20.34
N ASN A 362 -3.22 30.96 21.56
CA ASN A 362 -2.57 32.23 21.91
C ASN A 362 -1.04 32.19 21.85
N ALA A 363 -0.43 31.01 21.96
CA ALA A 363 1.01 30.83 21.80
C ALA A 363 1.49 31.07 20.35
N CYS A 364 0.59 31.04 19.35
CA CYS A 364 0.96 31.31 17.97
C CYS A 364 1.18 32.83 17.77
N PRO A 365 2.28 33.24 17.12
CA PRO A 365 2.67 34.66 17.02
C PRO A 365 1.77 35.48 16.08
N ALA A 366 1.26 34.89 15.00
CA ALA A 366 0.50 35.60 13.96
C ALA A 366 -0.98 35.23 13.99
N GLN A 367 -1.87 36.21 13.77
CA GLN A 367 -3.33 36.01 13.79
C GLN A 367 -3.78 34.87 12.87
N ILE A 368 -3.19 34.78 11.67
CA ILE A 368 -3.48 33.70 10.73
C ILE A 368 -3.18 32.30 11.30
N GLN A 369 -2.07 32.16 12.03
CA GLN A 369 -1.68 30.89 12.66
C GLN A 369 -2.60 30.55 13.83
N LYS A 370 -3.03 31.56 14.60
CA LYS A 370 -4.05 31.40 15.64
C LYS A 370 -5.36 30.87 15.05
N ASN A 371 -5.81 31.47 13.93
CA ASN A 371 -7.02 31.05 13.23
C ASN A 371 -6.90 29.62 12.66
N ARG A 372 -5.75 29.24 12.10
CA ARG A 372 -5.48 27.87 11.64
C ARG A 372 -5.61 26.85 12.78
N LYS A 373 -5.05 27.15 13.97
CA LYS A 373 -5.20 26.28 15.16
C LYS A 373 -6.64 26.21 15.65
N LEU A 374 -7.37 27.31 15.64
CA LEU A 374 -8.80 27.31 15.96
C LEU A 374 -9.59 26.42 14.98
N MET A 375 -9.35 26.57 13.68
CA MET A 375 -10.01 25.76 12.64
C MET A 375 -9.69 24.28 12.78
N ASP A 376 -8.44 23.95 13.11
CA ASP A 376 -8.03 22.58 13.37
C ASP A 376 -8.82 21.95 14.53
N ILE A 377 -9.08 22.69 15.61
CA ILE A 377 -9.93 22.22 16.72
C ILE A 377 -11.39 22.10 16.27
N LEU A 378 -11.94 23.07 15.54
CA LEU A 378 -13.34 23.05 15.07
C LEU A 378 -13.63 21.89 14.10
N LEU A 379 -12.70 21.56 13.20
CA LEU A 379 -12.83 20.43 12.28
C LEU A 379 -12.82 19.08 13.00
N HIS A 380 -12.23 19.01 14.20
CA HIS A 380 -12.26 17.83 15.07
C HIS A 380 -13.37 17.88 16.12
N GLY A 381 -14.04 19.03 16.24
CA GLY A 381 -15.08 19.28 17.22
C GLY A 381 -16.42 18.64 16.87
N SER A 382 -17.44 19.06 17.60
CA SER A 382 -18.83 18.66 17.39
C SER A 382 -19.61 19.71 16.61
N GLU A 383 -20.80 19.33 16.12
CA GLU A 383 -21.74 20.26 15.47
C GLU A 383 -22.13 21.43 16.39
N LYS A 384 -22.23 21.19 17.70
CA LYS A 384 -22.44 22.26 18.70
C LYS A 384 -21.33 23.32 18.62
N GLY A 385 -20.09 22.88 18.47
CA GLY A 385 -18.94 23.79 18.34
C GLY A 385 -19.02 24.65 17.09
N PHE A 386 -19.46 24.08 15.97
CA PHE A 386 -19.73 24.83 14.74
C PHE A 386 -20.84 25.88 14.90
N ILE A 387 -21.96 25.53 15.53
CA ILE A 387 -23.08 26.45 15.75
C ILE A 387 -22.65 27.63 16.64
N GLU A 388 -21.96 27.35 17.75
CA GLU A 388 -21.47 28.41 18.64
C GLU A 388 -20.37 29.26 18.00
N PHE A 389 -19.52 28.65 17.15
CA PHE A 389 -18.57 29.39 16.33
C PHE A 389 -19.29 30.38 15.41
N LEU A 390 -20.28 29.94 14.63
CA LEU A 390 -21.07 30.82 13.76
C LEU A 390 -21.75 31.94 14.53
N LYS A 391 -22.27 31.65 15.73
CA LYS A 391 -22.88 32.66 16.59
C LYS A 391 -21.86 33.72 17.00
N SER A 392 -20.67 33.33 17.44
CA SER A 392 -19.62 34.27 17.85
C SER A 392 -19.16 35.20 16.73
N ILE A 393 -19.03 34.70 15.49
CA ILE A 393 -18.63 35.55 14.34
C ILE A 393 -19.76 36.44 13.83
N ARG A 394 -21.02 36.18 14.17
CA ARG A 394 -22.15 37.09 13.88
C ARG A 394 -22.25 38.27 14.83
N GLU A 395 -21.67 38.14 16.02
CA GLU A 395 -21.67 39.23 17.00
C GLU A 395 -20.72 40.37 16.58
N ASP A 396 -19.75 40.07 15.72
CA ASP A 396 -18.92 41.07 15.06
C ASP A 396 -19.55 41.51 13.72
N SER A 397 -19.84 42.81 13.63
CA SER A 397 -20.37 43.45 12.43
C SER A 397 -19.51 43.24 11.18
N VAL A 398 -18.21 43.01 11.33
CA VAL A 398 -17.29 42.82 10.20
C VAL A 398 -17.35 41.39 9.64
N THR A 399 -17.59 40.39 10.50
CA THR A 399 -17.59 38.97 10.10
C THR A 399 -18.98 38.36 9.96
N THR A 400 -20.05 39.17 10.09
CA THR A 400 -21.43 38.72 9.92
C THR A 400 -21.67 38.13 8.53
N GLU A 401 -21.20 38.80 7.47
CA GLU A 401 -21.32 38.31 6.08
C GLU A 401 -20.62 36.97 5.88
N LEU A 402 -19.45 36.78 6.49
CA LEU A 402 -18.71 35.52 6.45
C LEU A 402 -19.49 34.39 7.14
N ALA A 403 -20.18 34.67 8.25
CA ALA A 403 -21.01 33.69 8.93
C ALA A 403 -22.19 33.22 8.09
N GLU A 404 -22.80 34.13 7.34
CA GLU A 404 -23.88 33.83 6.38
C GLU A 404 -23.35 33.03 5.18
N GLU A 405 -22.16 33.39 4.67
CA GLU A 405 -21.48 32.65 3.60
C GLU A 405 -21.19 31.20 4.00
N ILE A 406 -20.63 30.97 5.19
CA ILE A 406 -20.32 29.62 5.69
C ILE A 406 -21.60 28.79 5.85
N GLU A 407 -22.67 29.36 6.42
CA GLU A 407 -23.92 28.64 6.64
C GLU A 407 -24.65 28.32 5.32
N SER A 408 -24.60 29.22 4.36
CA SER A 408 -25.22 29.07 3.04
C SER A 408 -24.40 28.24 2.04
N THR A 409 -23.14 27.92 2.38
CA THR A 409 -22.26 27.11 1.53
C THR A 409 -22.92 25.77 1.16
N LEU A 410 -23.10 25.57 -0.14
CA LEU A 410 -23.64 24.34 -0.71
C LEU A 410 -22.66 23.19 -0.52
N VAL A 411 -23.16 22.11 0.09
CA VAL A 411 -22.45 20.84 0.26
C VAL A 411 -23.11 19.80 -0.64
N THR A 412 -22.34 19.25 -1.57
CA THR A 412 -22.80 18.24 -2.52
C THR A 412 -22.42 16.84 -2.04
N SER A 413 -23.06 15.80 -2.59
CA SER A 413 -22.64 14.40 -2.35
C SER A 413 -21.19 14.18 -2.76
N ARG A 414 -20.76 14.77 -3.88
CA ARG A 414 -19.37 14.75 -4.35
C ARG A 414 -18.42 15.34 -3.31
N ASP A 415 -18.75 16.47 -2.68
CA ASP A 415 -17.91 17.08 -1.63
C ASP A 415 -17.73 16.13 -0.44
N ILE A 416 -18.79 15.43 -0.04
CA ILE A 416 -18.77 14.45 1.06
C ILE A 416 -17.92 13.24 0.67
N SER A 417 -18.07 12.70 -0.54
CA SER A 417 -17.30 11.56 -1.04
C SER A 417 -15.80 11.87 -1.14
N ILE A 418 -15.45 13.05 -1.67
CA ILE A 418 -14.06 13.51 -1.73
C ILE A 418 -13.50 13.59 -0.31
N MET A 419 -14.21 14.24 0.60
CA MET A 419 -13.79 14.37 2.00
C MET A 419 -13.65 13.02 2.70
N GLN A 420 -14.53 12.05 2.44
CA GLN A 420 -14.41 10.68 2.96
C GLN A 420 -13.13 10.01 2.47
N GLY A 421 -12.82 10.14 1.18
CA GLY A 421 -11.54 9.67 0.62
C GLY A 421 -10.35 10.30 1.31
N CYS A 422 -10.50 11.51 1.86
CA CYS A 422 -9.40 12.17 2.56
C CYS A 422 -9.08 11.59 3.95
N TYR A 423 -10.00 10.88 4.58
CA TYR A 423 -9.84 10.30 5.92
C TYR A 423 -9.49 8.80 5.91
N LYS A 424 -9.39 8.19 4.73
CA LYS A 424 -8.83 6.83 4.54
C LYS A 424 -7.30 6.91 4.50
#